data_AF-A0A501VXZ6-F1
#
_entry.id   AF-A0A501VXZ6-F1
#
_cell.length_a   1.000
_cell.length_b   1.000
_cell.length_c   1.000
_cell.angle_alpha   90.00
_cell.angle_beta   90.00
_cell.angle_gamma   90.00
#
_symmetry.space_group_name_H-M   'P 1'
#
loop_
_entity.id
_entity.type
_entity.pdbx_description
1 polymer ?
#
loop_
_entity_poly.entity_id
_entity_poly.type
_entity_poly.pdbx_seq_one_letter_code
_entity_poly.pdbx_strand_id
1 'polypeptide(L)'
;MKNHTYTFAWLLGLLLLVTACTESKTPDSEAQEIVDAALAAHGADNLDRSVVSFRFREMQYRALRDNGAFVYSRTFTDSTGRRVHDVLSNSGFKRTLNDAEEQLAEEEQQKYSASVNGVIYFALLPYFLNDAAVQKTYLGEATVKGEPYHKVKVTFAQEGGGDDFKDEYVYWFHKDRHTMDYLAYNFEENGGGSRFREAINPRTVGNFRFQDYNNYKISDKDFPIDNYDRAFEAGKLEKVSEINLEEVQVGTLEEE
;
A
#
# COMPACT_ATOMS: atom_id res chain seq x y z
N MET A 1 -8.70 -82.98 -33.08
CA MET A 1 -8.06 -82.20 -34.17
C MET A 1 -8.22 -80.73 -33.85
N LYS A 2 -7.12 -79.95 -33.83
CA LYS A 2 -6.99 -78.46 -33.90
C LYS A 2 -7.89 -77.63 -32.93
N ASN A 3 -7.38 -76.91 -31.93
CA ASN A 3 -6.54 -75.68 -31.97
C ASN A 3 -7.17 -74.59 -32.89
N HIS A 4 -7.31 -73.30 -32.60
CA HIS A 4 -6.74 -72.34 -31.62
C HIS A 4 -7.87 -71.33 -31.18
N THR A 5 -7.71 -70.28 -30.36
CA THR A 5 -6.53 -69.59 -29.75
C THR A 5 -6.89 -68.93 -28.39
N TYR A 6 -5.94 -68.23 -27.78
CA TYR A 6 -6.04 -67.40 -26.56
C TYR A 6 -6.80 -66.06 -26.75
N THR A 7 -7.46 -65.60 -25.70
CA THR A 7 -7.71 -64.16 -25.43
C THR A 7 -7.57 -63.85 -23.93
N PHE A 8 -6.42 -64.23 -23.35
CA PHE A 8 -5.98 -63.71 -22.06
C PHE A 8 -5.31 -62.36 -22.31
N ALA A 9 -6.10 -61.29 -22.33
CA ALA A 9 -5.65 -59.98 -22.79
C ALA A 9 -6.43 -58.82 -22.15
N TRP A 10 -5.76 -58.13 -21.23
CA TRP A 10 -5.94 -56.68 -20.96
C TRP A 10 -7.34 -56.17 -20.59
N LEU A 11 -7.71 -56.35 -19.32
CA LEU A 11 -8.57 -55.42 -18.58
C LEU A 11 -7.96 -55.03 -17.22
N LEU A 12 -6.63 -54.91 -17.22
CA LEU A 12 -5.85 -54.22 -16.20
C LEU A 12 -5.33 -52.93 -16.85
N GLY A 13 -5.75 -51.76 -16.37
CA GLY A 13 -5.28 -50.48 -16.92
C GLY A 13 -6.34 -49.41 -17.19
N LEU A 14 -7.25 -49.15 -16.24
CA LEU A 14 -7.81 -47.80 -16.09
C LEU A 14 -7.91 -47.40 -14.63
N LEU A 15 -6.82 -47.59 -13.89
CA LEU A 15 -6.58 -46.80 -12.71
C LEU A 15 -6.30 -45.37 -13.21
N LEU A 16 -7.35 -44.56 -13.32
CA LEU A 16 -7.22 -43.13 -13.60
C LEU A 16 -6.40 -42.52 -12.47
N LEU A 17 -5.11 -42.35 -12.73
CA LEU A 17 -4.24 -41.51 -11.94
C LEU A 17 -4.78 -40.10 -12.04
N VAL A 18 -5.63 -39.73 -11.08
CA VAL A 18 -6.02 -38.35 -10.84
C VAL A 18 -4.79 -37.65 -10.26
N THR A 19 -3.81 -37.39 -11.13
CA THR A 19 -2.72 -36.48 -10.82
C THR A 19 -3.34 -35.10 -10.71
N ALA A 20 -3.76 -34.75 -9.49
CA ALA A 20 -3.96 -33.38 -9.11
C ALA A 20 -2.62 -32.67 -9.32
N CYS A 21 -2.49 -31.98 -10.46
CA CYS A 21 -1.47 -30.97 -10.59
C CYS A 21 -1.82 -29.88 -9.58
N THR A 22 -1.21 -29.94 -8.40
CA THR A 22 -0.96 -28.74 -7.62
C THR A 22 -0.04 -27.87 -8.47
N GLU A 23 -0.63 -26.97 -9.26
CA GLU A 23 0.11 -25.89 -9.88
C GLU A 23 0.79 -25.11 -8.76
N SER A 24 2.11 -25.22 -8.68
CA SER A 24 2.91 -24.44 -7.76
C SER A 24 2.81 -22.97 -8.19
N LYS A 25 2.13 -22.17 -7.37
CA LYS A 25 1.96 -20.73 -7.61
C LYS A 25 3.33 -20.07 -7.81
N THR A 26 3.40 -19.10 -8.71
CA THR A 26 4.60 -18.25 -8.81
C THR A 26 4.59 -17.24 -7.65
N PRO A 27 5.76 -16.80 -7.15
CA PRO A 27 5.83 -15.81 -6.07
C PRO A 27 5.03 -14.53 -6.36
N ASP A 28 4.95 -14.12 -7.62
CA ASP A 28 4.21 -12.92 -8.03
C ASP A 28 2.69 -13.14 -7.96
N SER A 29 2.22 -14.34 -8.34
CA SER A 29 0.79 -14.71 -8.19
C SER A 29 0.36 -14.86 -6.73
N GLU A 30 1.24 -15.38 -5.87
CA GLU A 30 0.99 -15.47 -4.42
C GLU A 30 0.96 -14.06 -3.79
N ALA A 31 1.90 -13.18 -4.17
CA ALA A 31 1.91 -11.79 -3.73
C ALA A 31 0.65 -11.01 -4.14
N GLN A 32 0.12 -11.28 -5.34
CA GLN A 32 -1.11 -10.66 -5.83
C GLN A 32 -2.31 -11.08 -4.98
N GLU A 33 -2.51 -12.38 -4.74
CA GLU A 33 -3.61 -12.89 -3.90
C GLU A 33 -3.57 -12.35 -2.47
N ILE A 34 -2.38 -12.24 -1.87
CA ILE A 34 -2.19 -11.66 -0.53
C ILE A 34 -2.63 -10.20 -0.49
N VAL A 35 -2.27 -9.42 -1.52
CA VAL A 35 -2.66 -8.01 -1.64
C VAL A 35 -4.16 -7.88 -1.91
N ASP A 36 -4.75 -8.69 -2.77
CA ASP A 36 -6.20 -8.68 -3.07
C ASP A 36 -7.03 -8.98 -1.82
N ALA A 37 -6.64 -10.01 -1.05
CA ALA A 37 -7.28 -10.33 0.21
C ALA A 37 -7.15 -9.17 1.23
N ALA A 38 -6.05 -8.43 1.21
CA ALA A 38 -5.86 -7.25 2.02
C ALA A 38 -6.74 -6.07 1.57
N LEU A 39 -6.86 -5.80 0.26
CA LEU A 39 -7.77 -4.76 -0.25
C LEU A 39 -9.21 -5.05 0.20
N ALA A 40 -9.67 -6.30 0.05
CA ALA A 40 -10.98 -6.72 0.52
C ALA A 40 -11.14 -6.55 2.04
N ALA A 41 -10.15 -6.95 2.84
CA ALA A 41 -10.18 -6.82 4.30
C ALA A 41 -10.15 -5.38 4.82
N HIS A 42 -9.70 -4.41 4.02
CA HIS A 42 -9.80 -2.98 4.34
C HIS A 42 -11.00 -2.29 3.69
N GLY A 43 -11.78 -2.98 2.86
CA GLY A 43 -12.89 -2.39 2.11
C GLY A 43 -12.43 -1.40 1.03
N ALA A 44 -11.28 -1.65 0.39
CA ALA A 44 -10.63 -0.76 -0.57
C ALA A 44 -11.56 -0.32 -1.73
N ASP A 45 -12.39 -1.22 -2.24
CA ASP A 45 -13.34 -0.96 -3.34
C ASP A 45 -14.30 0.21 -3.04
N ASN A 46 -14.59 0.49 -1.76
CA ASN A 46 -15.42 1.64 -1.36
C ASN A 46 -14.75 3.00 -1.67
N LEU A 47 -13.45 3.03 -2.00
CA LEU A 47 -12.71 4.24 -2.30
C LEU A 47 -12.79 4.66 -3.78
N ASP A 48 -13.26 3.81 -4.69
CA ASP A 48 -13.32 4.12 -6.13
C ASP A 48 -14.25 5.29 -6.47
N ARG A 49 -15.35 5.46 -5.70
CA ARG A 49 -16.30 6.58 -5.80
C ARG A 49 -16.51 7.25 -4.44
N SER A 50 -15.44 7.87 -3.93
CA SER A 50 -15.39 8.38 -2.55
C SER A 50 -14.93 9.82 -2.42
N VAL A 51 -15.28 10.41 -1.28
CA VAL A 51 -14.67 11.61 -0.71
C VAL A 51 -14.19 11.26 0.68
N VAL A 52 -12.87 11.15 0.86
CA VAL A 52 -12.23 11.00 2.17
C VAL A 52 -11.67 12.36 2.60
N SER A 53 -11.89 12.75 3.85
CA SER A 53 -11.22 13.90 4.47
C SER A 53 -10.70 13.55 5.85
N PHE A 54 -9.55 14.11 6.21
CA PHE A 54 -8.90 13.88 7.50
C PHE A 54 -7.94 15.02 7.81
N ARG A 55 -7.62 15.22 9.08
CA ARG A 55 -6.51 16.04 9.52
C ARG A 55 -5.27 15.18 9.73
N PHE A 56 -4.13 15.69 9.30
CA PHE A 56 -2.84 15.10 9.61
C PHE A 56 -1.90 16.22 10.07
N ARG A 57 -1.61 16.25 11.37
CA ARG A 57 -0.96 17.41 12.03
C ARG A 57 -1.82 18.67 11.81
N GLU A 58 -1.19 19.82 11.62
CA GLU A 58 -1.85 21.12 11.38
C GLU A 58 -2.47 21.29 9.97
N MET A 59 -2.63 20.21 9.21
CA MET A 59 -3.05 20.26 7.81
C MET A 59 -4.35 19.46 7.59
N GLN A 60 -5.32 20.08 6.91
CA GLN A 60 -6.52 19.40 6.44
C GLN A 60 -6.25 18.78 5.07
N TYR A 61 -6.49 17.48 4.93
CA TYR A 61 -6.45 16.77 3.65
C TYR A 61 -7.85 16.39 3.19
N ARG A 62 -8.02 16.28 1.87
CA ARG A 62 -9.19 15.72 1.21
C ARG A 62 -8.79 15.00 -0.07
N ALA A 63 -9.23 13.76 -0.22
CA ALA A 63 -9.09 12.95 -1.42
C ALA A 63 -10.49 12.66 -1.99
N LEU A 64 -10.77 13.16 -3.19
CA LEU A 64 -11.91 12.76 -4.00
C LEU A 64 -11.43 11.79 -5.07
N ARG A 65 -12.16 10.69 -5.28
CA ARG A 65 -11.93 9.70 -6.34
C ARG A 65 -13.24 9.34 -7.03
N ASP A 66 -13.21 9.27 -8.35
CA ASP A 66 -14.29 8.78 -9.21
C ASP A 66 -13.69 7.92 -10.34
N ASN A 67 -13.65 6.59 -10.13
CA ASN A 67 -13.26 5.59 -11.13
C ASN A 67 -11.94 5.91 -11.87
N GLY A 68 -10.92 6.34 -11.14
CA GLY A 68 -9.59 6.71 -11.67
C GLY A 68 -9.40 8.21 -11.92
N ALA A 69 -10.47 9.00 -12.03
CA ALA A 69 -10.37 10.45 -11.84
C ALA A 69 -10.16 10.75 -10.34
N PHE A 70 -9.31 11.72 -10.02
CA PHE A 70 -9.06 12.12 -8.63
C PHE A 70 -8.80 13.61 -8.49
N VAL A 71 -9.19 14.15 -7.32
CA VAL A 71 -8.82 15.48 -6.85
C VAL A 71 -8.37 15.38 -5.41
N TYR A 72 -7.07 15.52 -5.21
CA TYR A 72 -6.37 15.50 -3.93
C TYR A 72 -6.06 16.92 -3.51
N SER A 73 -6.21 17.23 -2.23
CA SER A 73 -5.95 18.57 -1.73
C SER A 73 -5.46 18.59 -0.30
N ARG A 74 -4.72 19.66 0.01
CA ARG A 74 -4.22 20.03 1.33
C ARG A 74 -4.55 21.49 1.60
N THR A 75 -4.97 21.81 2.81
CA THR A 75 -5.14 23.19 3.30
C THR A 75 -4.42 23.39 4.62
N PHE A 76 -3.68 24.49 4.75
CA PHE A 76 -3.00 24.90 5.98
C PHE A 76 -2.71 26.41 5.98
N THR A 77 -2.18 26.93 7.07
CA THR A 77 -1.69 28.33 7.18
C THR A 77 -0.17 28.31 7.18
N ASP A 78 0.46 29.13 6.34
CA ASP A 78 1.93 29.25 6.30
C ASP A 78 2.49 30.07 7.48
N SER A 79 3.82 30.12 7.61
CA SER A 79 4.51 30.88 8.65
C SER A 79 4.31 32.40 8.57
N THR A 80 3.71 32.91 7.49
CA THR A 80 3.38 34.32 7.28
C THR A 80 1.89 34.62 7.55
N GLY A 81 1.10 33.61 7.91
CA GLY A 81 -0.33 33.74 8.18
C GLY A 81 -1.23 33.65 6.94
N ARG A 82 -0.70 33.28 5.76
CA ARG A 82 -1.49 33.10 4.53
C ARG A 82 -2.11 31.71 4.50
N ARG A 83 -3.37 31.60 4.07
CA ARG A 83 -4.03 30.32 3.78
C ARG A 83 -3.42 29.74 2.51
N VAL A 84 -2.77 28.60 2.62
CA VAL A 84 -2.28 27.80 1.50
C VAL A 84 -3.32 26.73 1.18
N HIS A 85 -3.66 26.60 -0.10
CA HIS A 85 -4.46 25.49 -0.61
C HIS A 85 -3.74 24.85 -1.80
N ASP A 86 -3.28 23.62 -1.61
CA ASP A 86 -2.65 22.78 -2.63
C ASP A 86 -3.71 21.85 -3.24
N VAL A 87 -3.74 21.71 -4.55
CA VAL A 87 -4.62 20.78 -5.29
C VAL A 87 -3.79 20.00 -6.30
N LEU A 88 -3.88 18.67 -6.26
CA LEU A 88 -3.30 17.73 -7.20
C LEU A 88 -4.42 16.91 -7.86
N SER A 89 -4.35 16.72 -9.17
CA SER A 89 -5.36 15.99 -9.95
C SER A 89 -4.72 15.28 -11.15
N ASN A 90 -5.50 14.50 -11.91
CA ASN A 90 -5.05 13.95 -13.19
C ASN A 90 -4.58 15.04 -14.19
N SER A 91 -4.97 16.31 -14.00
CA SER A 91 -4.56 17.45 -14.83
C SER A 91 -3.34 18.22 -14.29
N GLY A 92 -2.69 17.72 -13.23
CA GLY A 92 -1.53 18.34 -12.62
C GLY A 92 -1.83 19.06 -11.29
N PHE A 93 -0.91 19.94 -10.89
CA PHE A 93 -0.88 20.58 -9.58
C PHE A 93 -1.14 22.09 -9.66
N LYS A 94 -1.81 22.63 -8.63
CA LYS A 94 -2.01 24.06 -8.40
C LYS A 94 -1.87 24.41 -6.92
N ARG A 95 -1.39 25.61 -6.64
CA ARG A 95 -1.45 26.25 -5.32
C ARG A 95 -2.23 27.56 -5.40
N THR A 96 -3.02 27.85 -4.38
CA THR A 96 -3.50 29.20 -4.11
C THR A 96 -3.03 29.70 -2.74
N LEU A 97 -2.77 31.00 -2.66
CA LEU A 97 -2.48 31.74 -1.44
C LEU A 97 -3.59 32.77 -1.21
N ASN A 98 -4.35 32.64 -0.12
CA ASN A 98 -5.56 33.44 0.13
C ASN A 98 -6.47 33.48 -1.12
N ASP A 99 -6.69 32.31 -1.71
CA ASP A 99 -7.56 32.06 -2.88
C ASP A 99 -7.10 32.68 -4.22
N ALA A 100 -5.91 33.30 -4.27
CA ALA A 100 -5.24 33.68 -5.52
C ALA A 100 -4.23 32.61 -5.97
N GLU A 101 -4.24 32.23 -7.25
CA GLU A 101 -3.31 31.23 -7.81
C GLU A 101 -1.85 31.73 -7.76
N GLU A 102 -0.95 30.92 -7.22
CA GLU A 102 0.49 31.22 -7.12
C GLU A 102 1.24 30.61 -8.30
N GLN A 103 2.04 31.43 -9.00
CA GLN A 103 2.90 30.94 -10.07
C GLN A 103 4.17 30.32 -9.48
N LEU A 104 4.21 28.98 -9.47
CA LEU A 104 5.30 28.18 -8.93
C LEU A 104 6.30 27.73 -10.00
N ALA A 105 7.57 27.58 -9.62
CA ALA A 105 8.55 26.89 -10.46
C ALA A 105 8.22 25.39 -10.60
N GLU A 106 8.71 24.74 -11.65
CA GLU A 106 8.43 23.32 -11.93
C GLU A 106 8.88 22.40 -10.78
N GLU A 107 10.07 22.64 -10.22
CA GLU A 107 10.61 21.93 -9.04
C GLU A 107 9.68 22.05 -7.82
N GLU A 108 9.08 23.23 -7.60
CA GLU A 108 8.14 23.45 -6.50
C GLU A 108 6.82 22.72 -6.74
N GLN A 109 6.30 22.72 -7.98
CA GLN A 109 5.11 21.97 -8.35
C GLN A 109 5.32 20.46 -8.13
N GLN A 110 6.45 19.90 -8.57
CA GLN A 110 6.82 18.49 -8.34
C GLN A 110 6.88 18.17 -6.84
N LYS A 111 7.66 18.95 -6.08
CA LYS A 111 7.81 18.78 -4.62
C LYS A 111 6.49 18.85 -3.86
N TYR A 112 5.63 19.82 -4.17
CA TYR A 112 4.34 19.94 -3.48
C TYR A 112 3.35 18.87 -3.94
N SER A 113 3.41 18.43 -5.20
CA SER A 113 2.66 17.27 -5.71
C SER A 113 3.01 16.01 -4.94
N ALA A 114 4.30 15.63 -4.88
CA ALA A 114 4.78 14.46 -4.14
C ALA A 114 4.36 14.52 -2.66
N SER A 115 4.47 15.71 -2.04
CA SER A 115 4.06 15.92 -0.65
C SER A 115 2.55 15.80 -0.39
N VAL A 116 1.68 16.15 -1.34
CA VAL A 116 0.23 15.89 -1.24
C VAL A 116 -0.06 14.42 -1.52
N ASN A 117 0.53 13.87 -2.58
CA ASN A 117 0.33 12.48 -3.01
C ASN A 117 0.72 11.50 -1.91
N GLY A 118 1.94 11.59 -1.37
CA GLY A 118 2.47 10.65 -0.38
C GLY A 118 1.63 10.56 0.90
N VAL A 119 1.09 11.68 1.40
CA VAL A 119 0.23 11.65 2.60
C VAL A 119 -1.09 10.94 2.31
N ILE A 120 -1.70 11.18 1.16
CA ILE A 120 -2.95 10.51 0.75
C ILE A 120 -2.69 9.04 0.42
N TYR A 121 -1.56 8.72 -0.23
CA TYR A 121 -1.10 7.37 -0.50
C TYR A 121 -1.05 6.54 0.79
N PHE A 122 -0.29 7.00 1.79
CA PHE A 122 -0.17 6.31 3.08
C PHE A 122 -1.50 6.27 3.87
N ALA A 123 -2.37 7.26 3.73
CA ALA A 123 -3.65 7.31 4.45
C ALA A 123 -4.70 6.34 3.91
N LEU A 124 -4.60 5.93 2.64
CA LEU A 124 -5.55 5.03 1.98
C LEU A 124 -4.96 3.64 1.66
N LEU A 125 -3.75 3.31 2.10
CA LEU A 125 -3.22 1.94 2.00
C LEU A 125 -4.18 0.92 2.63
N PRO A 126 -4.39 -0.27 2.02
CA PRO A 126 -3.63 -0.82 0.90
C PRO A 126 -4.18 -0.51 -0.50
N TYR A 127 -5.14 0.42 -0.66
CA TYR A 127 -5.88 0.65 -1.92
C TYR A 127 -4.99 0.73 -3.18
N PHE A 128 -3.94 1.54 -3.15
CA PHE A 128 -3.05 1.77 -4.30
C PHE A 128 -2.13 0.58 -4.65
N LEU A 129 -2.12 -0.49 -3.86
CA LEU A 129 -1.23 -1.64 -4.12
C LEU A 129 -1.65 -2.45 -5.36
N ASN A 130 -2.78 -2.15 -5.99
CA ASN A 130 -3.20 -2.68 -7.29
C ASN A 130 -3.14 -1.67 -8.45
N ASP A 131 -2.54 -0.50 -8.25
CA ASP A 131 -2.24 0.42 -9.35
C ASP A 131 -1.30 -0.25 -10.39
N ALA A 132 -1.51 0.03 -11.67
CA ALA A 132 -0.85 -0.68 -12.77
C ALA A 132 0.69 -0.61 -12.78
N ALA A 133 1.29 0.40 -12.13
CA ALA A 133 2.74 0.52 -12.00
C ALA A 133 3.33 -0.37 -10.88
N VAL A 134 2.51 -0.89 -9.96
CA VAL A 134 2.95 -1.67 -8.78
C VAL A 134 3.40 -3.07 -9.19
N GLN A 135 4.69 -3.33 -9.03
CA GLN A 135 5.29 -4.65 -9.14
C GLN A 135 5.37 -5.28 -7.75
N LYS A 136 4.97 -6.56 -7.63
CA LYS A 136 4.86 -7.28 -6.36
C LYS A 136 5.79 -8.50 -6.37
N THR A 137 6.45 -8.78 -5.25
CA THR A 137 7.23 -10.01 -5.08
C THR A 137 7.01 -10.58 -3.68
N TYR A 138 6.61 -11.85 -3.59
CA TYR A 138 6.46 -12.51 -2.30
C TYR A 138 7.83 -12.83 -1.67
N LEU A 139 8.04 -12.42 -0.42
CA LEU A 139 9.27 -12.61 0.34
C LEU A 139 9.18 -13.74 1.38
N GLY A 140 8.08 -14.50 1.40
CA GLY A 140 7.83 -15.55 2.38
C GLY A 140 7.13 -15.05 3.66
N GLU A 141 7.20 -15.86 4.71
CA GLU A 141 6.48 -15.63 5.96
C GLU A 141 7.35 -14.99 7.05
N ALA A 142 6.69 -14.36 8.02
CA ALA A 142 7.29 -13.81 9.22
C ALA A 142 6.37 -14.02 10.44
N THR A 143 6.96 -13.92 11.63
CA THR A 143 6.23 -13.80 12.89
C THR A 143 6.60 -12.48 13.53
N VAL A 144 5.60 -11.68 13.89
CA VAL A 144 5.79 -10.37 14.55
C VAL A 144 4.86 -10.33 15.76
N LYS A 145 5.43 -10.08 16.95
CA LYS A 145 4.75 -10.13 18.25
C LYS A 145 3.98 -11.43 18.52
N GLY A 146 4.44 -12.55 17.97
CA GLY A 146 3.82 -13.87 18.08
C GLY A 146 2.73 -14.16 17.05
N GLU A 147 2.29 -13.17 16.26
CA GLU A 147 1.27 -13.33 15.21
C GLU A 147 1.90 -13.62 13.83
N PRO A 148 1.22 -14.35 12.93
CA PRO A 148 1.77 -14.77 11.65
C PRO A 148 1.46 -13.79 10.50
N TYR A 149 2.46 -13.53 9.64
CA TYR A 149 2.36 -12.60 8.52
C TYR A 149 2.97 -13.16 7.23
N HIS A 150 2.39 -12.78 6.10
CA HIS A 150 3.02 -12.81 4.78
C HIS A 150 3.80 -11.52 4.53
N LYS A 151 4.97 -11.61 3.90
CA LYS A 151 5.76 -10.46 3.46
C LYS A 151 5.69 -10.28 1.95
N VAL A 152 5.31 -9.09 1.50
CA VAL A 152 5.31 -8.73 0.07
C VAL A 152 6.18 -7.50 -0.13
N LYS A 153 7.17 -7.60 -1.02
CA LYS A 153 7.90 -6.46 -1.55
C LYS A 153 7.08 -5.80 -2.63
N VAL A 154 7.10 -4.47 -2.65
CA VAL A 154 6.56 -3.64 -3.70
C VAL A 154 7.65 -2.71 -4.23
N THR A 155 7.73 -2.62 -5.55
CA THR A 155 8.49 -1.61 -6.30
C THR A 155 7.61 -1.06 -7.42
N PHE A 156 8.02 0.04 -8.04
CA PHE A 156 7.26 0.67 -9.12
C PHE A 156 7.98 0.55 -10.46
N ALA A 157 7.21 0.37 -11.53
CA ALA A 157 7.74 0.47 -12.88
C ALA A 157 8.20 1.91 -13.17
N GLN A 158 9.28 2.06 -13.97
CA GLN A 158 9.80 3.38 -14.36
C GLN A 158 8.75 4.20 -15.14
N GLU A 159 7.87 3.53 -15.89
CA GLU A 159 6.69 4.15 -16.49
C GLU A 159 5.54 4.12 -15.46
N GLY A 160 5.01 5.29 -15.10
CA GLY A 160 3.93 5.45 -14.14
C GLY A 160 4.33 5.50 -12.66
N GLY A 161 5.56 5.10 -12.29
CA GLY A 161 6.08 5.17 -10.92
C GLY A 161 6.52 6.55 -10.43
N GLY A 162 6.63 7.55 -11.32
CA GLY A 162 7.09 8.90 -10.96
C GLY A 162 8.54 8.95 -10.46
N ASP A 163 8.84 9.93 -9.61
CA ASP A 163 10.16 10.07 -8.98
C ASP A 163 10.45 8.94 -7.97
N ASP A 164 9.40 8.27 -7.48
CA ASP A 164 9.43 7.21 -6.46
C ASP A 164 9.89 5.84 -7.04
N PHE A 165 10.33 5.76 -8.31
CA PHE A 165 10.75 4.50 -8.95
C PHE A 165 11.90 3.76 -8.26
N LYS A 166 12.64 4.45 -7.38
CA LYS A 166 13.72 3.89 -6.56
C LYS A 166 13.24 3.38 -5.19
N ASP A 167 12.07 3.82 -4.73
CA ASP A 167 11.62 3.52 -3.39
C ASP A 167 11.13 2.07 -3.31
N GLU A 168 11.77 1.30 -2.44
CA GLU A 168 11.38 -0.06 -2.13
C GLU A 168 10.48 -0.06 -0.91
N TYR A 169 9.40 -0.83 -0.98
CA TYR A 169 8.45 -1.03 0.11
C TYR A 169 8.38 -2.52 0.47
N VAL A 170 8.19 -2.83 1.74
CA VAL A 170 7.82 -4.17 2.21
C VAL A 170 6.59 -4.04 3.11
N TYR A 171 5.59 -4.86 2.86
CA TYR A 171 4.33 -4.89 3.61
C TYR A 171 4.15 -6.24 4.30
N TRP A 172 3.64 -6.22 5.53
CA TRP A 172 3.30 -7.41 6.31
C TRP A 172 1.79 -7.54 6.42
N PHE A 173 1.25 -8.57 5.79
CA PHE A 173 -0.17 -8.89 5.79
C PHE A 173 -0.46 -10.07 6.71
N HIS A 174 -1.35 -9.90 7.68
CA HIS A 174 -1.68 -10.93 8.65
C HIS A 174 -2.31 -12.14 7.97
N LYS A 175 -1.85 -13.37 8.25
CA LYS A 175 -2.33 -14.56 7.51
C LYS A 175 -3.84 -14.79 7.65
N ASP A 176 -4.38 -14.71 8.87
CA ASP A 176 -5.79 -15.01 9.10
C ASP A 176 -6.73 -13.79 8.94
N ARG A 177 -6.27 -12.60 9.35
CA ARG A 177 -7.06 -11.36 9.32
C ARG A 177 -6.95 -10.61 7.99
N HIS A 178 -5.94 -10.93 7.17
CA HIS A 178 -5.59 -10.25 5.92
C HIS A 178 -5.33 -8.73 6.08
N THR A 179 -5.15 -8.23 7.30
CA THR A 179 -4.87 -6.80 7.55
C THR A 179 -3.39 -6.47 7.38
N MET A 180 -3.10 -5.24 6.92
CA MET A 180 -1.74 -4.77 6.65
C MET A 180 -1.21 -4.09 7.92
N ASP A 181 -0.67 -4.87 8.85
CA ASP A 181 -0.38 -4.36 10.21
C ASP A 181 1.03 -3.74 10.31
N TYR A 182 1.94 -4.01 9.37
CA TYR A 182 3.25 -3.35 9.30
C TYR A 182 3.68 -3.01 7.88
N LEU A 183 4.51 -1.97 7.75
CA LEU A 183 5.21 -1.64 6.50
C LEU A 183 6.61 -1.09 6.76
N ALA A 184 7.52 -1.28 5.82
CA ALA A 184 8.85 -0.69 5.78
C ALA A 184 9.10 -0.04 4.43
N TYR A 185 9.86 1.05 4.39
CA TYR A 185 10.24 1.71 3.14
C TYR A 185 11.56 2.49 3.27
N ASN A 186 12.25 2.62 2.15
CA ASN A 186 13.40 3.53 1.99
C ASN A 186 12.93 4.93 1.55
N PHE A 187 13.77 5.94 1.74
CA PHE A 187 13.61 7.28 1.19
C PHE A 187 14.98 7.94 0.98
N GLU A 188 15.14 8.76 -0.06
CA GLU A 188 16.39 9.51 -0.31
C GLU A 188 16.43 10.89 0.40
N GLU A 189 15.28 11.43 0.82
CA GLU A 189 15.17 12.78 1.39
C GLU A 189 16.04 12.99 2.65
N ASN A 190 16.51 14.24 2.85
CA ASN A 190 17.21 14.68 4.08
C ASN A 190 18.43 13.82 4.48
N GLY A 191 19.15 13.29 3.48
CA GLY A 191 20.29 12.39 3.68
C GLY A 191 19.90 10.92 3.86
N GLY A 192 18.66 10.58 3.57
CA GLY A 192 18.12 9.24 3.37
C GLY A 192 18.09 8.32 4.58
N GLY A 193 17.58 7.11 4.32
CA GLY A 193 17.49 6.00 5.24
C GLY A 193 16.16 5.27 5.07
N SER A 194 15.70 4.61 6.12
CA SER A 194 14.47 3.82 6.09
C SER A 194 13.58 4.04 7.31
N ARG A 195 12.31 3.66 7.18
CA ARG A 195 11.35 3.62 8.29
C ARG A 195 10.64 2.28 8.33
N PHE A 196 10.24 1.90 9.53
CA PHE A 196 9.30 0.81 9.80
C PHE A 196 8.11 1.38 10.54
N ARG A 197 6.91 0.98 10.18
CA ARG A 197 5.67 1.39 10.84
C ARG A 197 4.92 0.19 11.36
N GLU A 198 4.43 0.31 12.58
CA GLU A 198 3.47 -0.60 13.22
C GLU A 198 2.11 0.08 13.26
N ALA A 199 1.09 -0.60 12.77
CA ALA A 199 -0.29 -0.15 12.83
C ALA A 199 -0.82 -0.10 14.28
N ILE A 200 -1.50 0.98 14.62
CA ILE A 200 -2.19 1.20 15.90
C ILE A 200 -3.56 1.84 15.64
N ASN A 201 -4.43 1.84 16.66
CA ASN A 201 -5.77 2.44 16.59
C ASN A 201 -6.60 2.06 15.33
N PRO A 202 -6.74 0.77 15.02
CA PRO A 202 -7.49 0.31 13.85
C PRO A 202 -8.98 0.66 13.98
N ARG A 203 -9.56 1.29 12.95
CA ARG A 203 -10.96 1.75 12.94
C ARG A 203 -11.56 1.71 11.54
N THR A 204 -12.86 1.48 11.44
CA THR A 204 -13.59 1.53 10.17
C THR A 204 -14.42 2.81 10.08
N VAL A 205 -14.31 3.56 8.99
CA VAL A 205 -15.08 4.78 8.71
C VAL A 205 -15.56 4.70 7.26
N GLY A 206 -16.88 4.81 7.04
CA GLY A 206 -17.50 4.67 5.70
C GLY A 206 -17.07 3.40 4.95
N ASN A 207 -17.09 2.25 5.65
CA ASN A 207 -16.67 0.93 5.16
C ASN A 207 -15.19 0.78 4.77
N PHE A 208 -14.36 1.82 4.85
CA PHE A 208 -12.91 1.69 4.71
C PHE A 208 -12.21 1.59 6.08
N ARG A 209 -11.20 0.74 6.16
CA ARG A 209 -10.41 0.49 7.38
C ARG A 209 -9.19 1.40 7.44
N PHE A 210 -9.25 2.40 8.31
CA PHE A 210 -8.13 3.26 8.66
C PHE A 210 -7.34 2.70 9.85
N GLN A 211 -6.12 3.21 10.00
CA GLN A 211 -5.26 2.99 11.16
C GLN A 211 -4.21 4.11 11.25
N ASP A 212 -3.75 4.33 12.47
CA ASP A 212 -2.62 5.21 12.76
C ASP A 212 -1.34 4.37 12.84
N TYR A 213 -0.17 4.98 12.97
CA TYR A 213 1.09 4.23 13.05
C TYR A 213 2.07 4.74 14.11
N ASN A 214 2.67 3.81 14.87
CA ASN A 214 3.98 4.02 15.46
C ASN A 214 5.03 4.02 14.34
N ASN A 215 5.91 5.02 14.30
CA ASN A 215 6.94 5.15 13.26
C ASN A 215 8.34 5.00 13.89
N TYR A 216 9.12 4.08 13.34
CA TYR A 216 10.42 3.64 13.84
C TYR A 216 11.53 3.88 12.82
N LYS A 217 12.76 4.03 13.31
CA LYS A 217 13.98 3.94 12.51
C LYS A 217 14.91 2.85 13.08
N ILE A 218 15.87 2.43 12.27
CA ILE A 218 17.12 1.83 12.73
C ILE A 218 18.28 2.81 12.49
N SER A 219 19.38 2.67 13.23
CA SER A 219 20.55 3.57 13.13
C SER A 219 21.42 3.30 11.90
N ASP A 220 21.34 2.10 11.35
CA ASP A 220 22.01 1.69 10.12
C ASP A 220 21.17 2.16 8.91
N LYS A 221 21.76 3.01 8.05
CA LYS A 221 21.05 3.58 6.91
C LYS A 221 20.86 2.59 5.77
N ASP A 222 21.76 1.63 5.65
CA ASP A 222 21.79 0.64 4.57
C ASP A 222 21.11 -0.68 5.01
N PHE A 223 20.38 -0.65 6.13
CA PHE A 223 19.72 -1.81 6.69
C PHE A 223 18.64 -2.38 5.74
N PRO A 224 18.71 -3.67 5.34
CA PRO A 224 17.75 -4.27 4.43
C PRO A 224 16.31 -4.23 4.99
N ILE A 225 15.42 -3.54 4.28
CA ILE A 225 14.07 -3.23 4.81
C ILE A 225 13.19 -4.46 5.01
N ASP A 226 13.47 -5.54 4.29
CA ASP A 226 12.83 -6.86 4.42
C ASP A 226 13.12 -7.57 5.75
N ASN A 227 14.10 -7.08 6.52
CA ASN A 227 14.53 -7.60 7.81
C ASN A 227 14.07 -6.75 9.02
N TYR A 228 13.22 -5.74 8.79
CA TYR A 228 12.72 -4.87 9.88
C TYR A 228 11.89 -5.62 10.93
N ASP A 229 11.19 -6.69 10.53
CA ASP A 229 10.52 -7.63 11.43
C ASP A 229 11.48 -8.19 12.50
N ARG A 230 12.61 -8.75 12.06
CA ARG A 230 13.64 -9.31 12.93
C ARG A 230 14.28 -8.25 13.83
N ALA A 231 14.44 -7.03 13.33
CA ALA A 231 14.99 -5.92 14.12
C ALA A 231 13.99 -5.40 15.18
N PHE A 232 12.69 -5.41 14.86
CA PHE A 232 11.61 -5.05 15.77
C PHE A 232 11.48 -6.06 16.92
N GLU A 233 11.39 -7.35 16.62
CA GLU A 233 11.35 -8.43 17.62
C GLU A 233 12.60 -8.42 18.52
N ALA A 234 13.76 -8.06 17.98
CA ALA A 234 15.00 -7.93 18.74
C ALA A 234 15.12 -6.63 19.56
N GLY A 235 14.10 -5.77 19.56
CA GLY A 235 14.08 -4.50 20.30
C GLY A 235 15.13 -3.48 19.81
N LYS A 236 15.57 -3.57 18.55
CA LYS A 236 16.65 -2.74 17.99
C LYS A 236 16.18 -1.43 17.35
N LEU A 237 14.88 -1.20 17.31
CA LEU A 237 14.28 -0.05 16.63
C LEU A 237 13.98 1.11 17.60
N GLU A 238 14.28 2.34 17.17
CA GLU A 238 13.95 3.55 17.91
C GLU A 238 12.62 4.12 17.39
N LYS A 239 11.61 4.28 18.25
CA LYS A 239 10.37 5.00 17.91
C LYS A 239 10.68 6.49 17.80
N VAL A 240 10.46 7.07 16.62
CA VAL A 240 10.79 8.48 16.31
C VAL A 240 9.58 9.39 16.21
N SER A 241 8.41 8.84 15.87
CA SER A 241 7.17 9.62 15.81
C SER A 241 5.94 8.71 15.88
N GLU A 242 4.77 9.35 15.92
CA GLU A 242 3.49 8.75 15.58
C GLU A 242 2.95 9.40 14.29
N ILE A 243 2.01 8.72 13.63
CA ILE A 243 1.33 9.16 12.41
C ILE A 243 -0.16 8.89 12.65
N ASN A 244 -0.87 9.93 13.07
CA ASN A 244 -2.26 9.83 13.50
C ASN A 244 -3.16 10.61 12.51
N LEU A 245 -4.23 9.97 12.04
CA LEU A 245 -5.23 10.59 11.16
C LEU A 245 -6.43 11.03 12.01
N GLU A 246 -6.59 12.33 12.17
CA GLU A 246 -7.64 12.93 13.00
C GLU A 246 -8.87 13.30 12.16
N GLU A 247 -10.04 13.42 12.79
CA GLU A 247 -11.28 13.89 12.16
C GLU A 247 -11.65 13.16 10.84
N VAL A 248 -11.28 11.88 10.71
CA VAL A 248 -11.50 11.08 9.49
C VAL A 248 -12.99 10.96 9.15
N GLN A 249 -13.34 11.33 7.92
CA GLN A 249 -14.67 11.23 7.35
C GLN A 249 -14.57 10.58 5.97
N VAL A 250 -15.59 9.79 5.63
CA VAL A 250 -15.75 9.16 4.31
C VAL A 250 -17.20 9.36 3.87
N GLY A 251 -17.38 9.92 2.68
CA GLY A 251 -18.66 10.02 1.99
C GLY A 251 -18.58 9.38 0.61
N THR A 252 -19.73 8.96 0.08
CA THR A 252 -19.87 8.46 -1.29
C THR A 252 -20.08 9.63 -2.25
N LEU A 253 -19.59 9.51 -3.49
CA LEU A 253 -20.04 10.39 -4.57
C LEU A 253 -21.42 9.93 -5.06
N GLU A 254 -22.46 10.65 -4.63
CA GLU A 254 -23.83 10.48 -5.15
C GLU A 254 -23.85 10.68 -6.68
N GLU A 255 -24.81 10.02 -7.35
CA GLU A 255 -25.07 10.21 -8.77
C GLU A 255 -25.96 11.46 -8.95
N GLU A 256 -25.59 12.35 -9.87
CA GLU A 256 -26.42 13.50 -10.31
C GLU A 256 -27.54 13.08 -11.28
#